data_AF-A0A840B384-F1
#
_entry.id   AF-A0A840B384-F1
#
_cell.length_a   1.000
_cell.length_b   1.000
_cell.length_c   1.000
_cell.angle_alpha   90.00
_cell.angle_beta   90.00
_cell.angle_gamma   90.00
#
_symmetry.space_group_name_H-M   'P 1'
#
loop_
_entity.id
_entity.type
_entity.pdbx_description
1 polymer ?
#
loop_
_entity_poly.entity_id
_entity_poly.type
_entity_poly.pdbx_seq_one_letter_code
_entity_poly.pdbx_strand_id
1 'polypeptide(L)'
;MSAMDSRILDALLRRSLHSFVRKAFTTVSPGEQFLPNWHLESLCHHLELVRAGKIRRLKIEVPPRSLKSVCASVAFPAFVLGHDPTAKIITVSYSNDLAAKHAADCRAVMPAPWYKALFPETRLSADKNQESNYETTKRGYRYATSVGGTLTGRGGNLIIIDDPLKPEDAMSQTKREAVNAWYSRTLLSRLNNKANDAIILVQQRLHMDDLAGHVDALDDWVTLRLPAIAEEDTQVPIGPGKVYDRKAGDILHPARETLAILEGLKLALGSTIFSAQYQQCPVPPDGEVVKWAWFKRYAAAPPQHAMTICQSWDTASKADEQHDFSVCTTWGVAGGTFIFSMSSGRGEIFHR
;
A
#
# COMPACT_ATOMS: atom_id res chain seq x y z
N MET A 1 -11.07 -22.77 -29.69
CA MET A 1 -10.12 -21.64 -29.84
C MET A 1 -9.16 -22.01 -30.97
N SER A 2 -8.96 -21.17 -31.97
CA SER A 2 -8.10 -21.51 -33.10
C SER A 2 -6.63 -21.58 -32.68
N ALA A 3 -5.77 -22.25 -33.47
CA ALA A 3 -4.32 -22.30 -33.20
C ALA A 3 -3.64 -20.92 -33.27
N MET A 4 -4.27 -19.94 -33.95
CA MET A 4 -3.81 -18.55 -33.97
C MET A 4 -4.21 -17.83 -32.69
N ASP A 5 -5.45 -18.01 -32.24
CA ASP A 5 -5.96 -17.42 -30.99
C ASP A 5 -5.16 -17.90 -29.76
N SER A 6 -4.77 -19.19 -29.75
CA SER A 6 -3.93 -19.74 -28.68
C SER A 6 -2.55 -19.09 -28.63
N ARG A 7 -1.92 -18.87 -29.79
CA ARG A 7 -0.59 -18.21 -29.85
C ARG A 7 -0.67 -16.75 -29.43
N ILE A 8 -1.74 -16.04 -29.80
CA ILE A 8 -1.97 -14.66 -29.37
C ILE A 8 -2.18 -14.60 -27.85
N LEU A 9 -3.01 -15.49 -27.30
CA LEU A 9 -3.22 -15.58 -25.86
C LEU A 9 -1.90 -15.85 -25.12
N ASP A 10 -1.10 -16.80 -25.61
CA ASP A 10 0.18 -17.13 -24.98
C ASP A 10 1.15 -15.95 -25.02
N ALA A 11 1.22 -15.23 -26.15
CA ALA A 11 2.03 -14.03 -26.27
C ALA A 11 1.58 -12.92 -25.30
N LEU A 12 0.27 -12.74 -25.12
CA LEU A 12 -0.30 -11.78 -24.17
C LEU A 12 0.05 -12.15 -22.72
N LEU A 13 -0.18 -13.40 -22.33
CA LEU A 13 0.12 -13.89 -20.98
C LEU A 13 1.62 -13.83 -20.65
N ARG A 14 2.50 -13.97 -21.65
CA ARG A 14 3.95 -13.86 -21.47
C ARG A 14 4.44 -12.40 -21.44
N ARG A 15 3.71 -11.44 -22.00
CA ARG A 15 4.17 -10.03 -22.08
C ARG A 15 3.50 -9.10 -21.09
N SER A 16 2.31 -9.45 -20.60
CA SER A 16 1.51 -8.63 -19.71
C SER A 16 1.24 -9.37 -18.40
N LEU A 17 1.82 -8.84 -17.32
CA LEU A 17 1.58 -9.32 -15.96
C LEU A 17 0.10 -9.24 -15.59
N HIS A 18 -0.63 -8.21 -16.04
CA HIS A 18 -2.08 -8.12 -15.79
C HIS A 18 -2.85 -9.31 -16.40
N SER A 19 -2.54 -9.65 -17.66
CA SER A 19 -3.13 -10.82 -18.32
C SER A 19 -2.72 -12.12 -17.61
N PHE A 20 -1.45 -12.22 -17.22
CA PHE A 20 -0.92 -13.34 -16.44
C PHE A 20 -1.61 -13.48 -15.08
N VAL A 21 -1.83 -12.39 -14.34
CA VAL A 21 -2.55 -12.34 -13.05
C VAL A 21 -3.96 -12.86 -13.22
N ARG A 22 -4.69 -12.41 -14.24
CA ARG A 22 -6.04 -12.92 -14.53
C ARG A 22 -6.03 -14.44 -14.75
N LYS A 23 -5.03 -14.98 -15.46
CA LYS A 23 -4.90 -16.42 -15.66
C LYS A 23 -4.48 -17.17 -14.39
N ALA A 24 -3.54 -16.63 -13.64
CA ALA A 24 -3.10 -17.18 -12.36
C ALA A 24 -4.25 -17.23 -11.34
N PHE A 25 -5.08 -16.18 -11.28
CA PHE A 25 -6.27 -16.12 -10.43
C PHE A 25 -7.22 -17.29 -10.70
N THR A 26 -7.49 -17.63 -11.97
CA THR A 26 -8.34 -18.80 -12.29
C THR A 26 -7.74 -20.15 -11.87
N THR A 27 -6.42 -20.19 -11.62
CA THR A 27 -5.74 -21.41 -11.14
C THR A 27 -5.85 -21.53 -9.61
N VAL A 28 -5.70 -20.42 -8.88
CA VAL A 28 -5.65 -20.42 -7.41
C VAL A 28 -7.02 -20.22 -6.75
N SER A 29 -7.96 -19.60 -7.47
CA SER A 29 -9.33 -19.32 -7.03
C SER A 29 -10.35 -19.78 -8.07
N PRO A 30 -10.42 -21.10 -8.41
CA PRO A 30 -11.28 -21.60 -9.49
C PRO A 30 -12.79 -21.41 -9.24
N GLY A 31 -13.20 -21.25 -7.97
CA GLY A 31 -14.58 -21.00 -7.58
C GLY A 31 -14.98 -19.51 -7.56
N GLU A 32 -14.05 -18.60 -7.82
CA GLU A 32 -14.31 -17.15 -7.77
C GLU A 32 -14.27 -16.53 -9.16
N GLN A 33 -15.12 -15.52 -9.38
CA GLN A 33 -15.09 -14.71 -10.58
C GLN A 33 -14.01 -13.63 -10.46
N PHE A 34 -13.11 -13.56 -11.44
CA PHE A 34 -12.19 -12.44 -11.56
C PHE A 34 -12.95 -11.18 -11.98
N LEU A 35 -12.97 -10.17 -11.11
CA LEU A 35 -13.58 -8.86 -11.39
C LEU A 35 -12.49 -7.89 -11.86
N PRO A 36 -12.37 -7.63 -13.18
CA PRO A 36 -11.35 -6.73 -13.71
C PRO A 36 -11.62 -5.29 -13.25
N ASN A 37 -10.54 -4.53 -13.05
CA ASN A 37 -10.62 -3.13 -12.68
C ASN A 37 -9.27 -2.43 -12.88
N TRP A 38 -9.27 -1.10 -13.09
CA TRP A 38 -8.08 -0.31 -13.44
C TRP A 38 -6.97 -0.38 -12.39
N HIS A 39 -7.30 -0.52 -11.09
CA HIS A 39 -6.29 -0.60 -10.04
C HIS A 39 -5.41 -1.86 -10.18
N LEU A 40 -5.95 -2.95 -10.73
CA LEU A 40 -5.18 -4.16 -11.00
C LEU A 40 -4.17 -3.92 -12.13
N GLU A 41 -4.52 -3.12 -13.13
CA GLU A 41 -3.60 -2.67 -14.17
C GLU A 41 -2.48 -1.80 -13.59
N SER A 42 -2.83 -0.85 -12.71
CA SER A 42 -1.86 -0.02 -12.00
C SER A 42 -0.90 -0.84 -11.13
N LEU A 43 -1.41 -1.77 -10.32
CA LEU A 43 -0.61 -2.71 -9.53
C LEU A 43 0.38 -3.48 -10.42
N CYS A 44 -0.13 -4.09 -11.50
CA CYS A 44 0.69 -4.87 -12.41
C CYS A 44 1.73 -4.00 -13.13
N HIS A 45 1.38 -2.76 -13.51
CA HIS A 45 2.29 -1.84 -14.15
C HIS A 45 3.50 -1.52 -13.25
N HIS A 46 3.26 -1.19 -11.98
CA HIS A 46 4.33 -0.88 -11.03
C HIS A 46 5.20 -2.11 -10.74
N LEU A 47 4.61 -3.30 -10.61
CA LEU A 47 5.36 -4.56 -10.48
C LEU A 47 6.22 -4.85 -11.72
N GLU A 48 5.72 -4.58 -12.93
CA GLU A 48 6.51 -4.71 -14.15
C GLU A 48 7.67 -3.71 -14.23
N LEU A 49 7.49 -2.49 -13.72
CA LEU A 49 8.58 -1.51 -13.58
C LEU A 49 9.67 -2.01 -12.63
N VAL A 50 9.30 -2.75 -11.56
CA VAL A 50 10.26 -3.43 -10.69
C VAL A 50 11.03 -4.52 -11.45
N ARG A 51 10.32 -5.40 -12.17
CA ARG A 51 10.97 -6.45 -12.99
C ARG A 51 11.90 -5.87 -14.06
N ALA A 52 11.55 -4.71 -14.62
CA ALA A 52 12.37 -3.99 -15.59
C ALA A 52 13.58 -3.25 -14.97
N GLY A 53 13.74 -3.29 -13.64
CA GLY A 53 14.82 -2.61 -12.91
C GLY A 53 14.65 -1.09 -12.83
N LYS A 54 13.48 -0.56 -13.20
CA LYS A 54 13.16 0.88 -13.17
C LYS A 54 12.74 1.35 -11.78
N ILE A 55 12.19 0.44 -10.97
CA ILE A 55 11.86 0.68 -9.56
C ILE A 55 12.57 -0.39 -8.72
N ARG A 56 13.29 0.03 -7.67
CA ARG A 56 13.98 -0.88 -6.75
C ARG A 56 13.35 -0.92 -5.36
N ARG A 57 12.54 0.07 -5.03
CA ARG A 57 11.81 0.22 -3.78
C ARG A 57 10.39 0.59 -4.14
N LEU A 58 9.48 -0.38 -4.09
CA LEU A 58 8.08 -0.19 -4.45
C LEU A 58 7.19 -0.45 -3.24
N LYS A 59 6.43 0.54 -2.84
CA LYS A 59 5.42 0.43 -1.81
C LYS A 59 4.04 0.41 -2.46
N ILE A 60 3.22 -0.57 -2.11
CA ILE A 60 1.86 -0.73 -2.59
C ILE A 60 0.95 -0.67 -1.36
N GLU A 61 0.21 0.42 -1.23
CA GLU A 61 -0.74 0.68 -0.15
C GLU A 61 -2.15 0.65 -0.74
N VAL A 62 -2.88 -0.44 -0.49
CA VAL A 62 -4.22 -0.64 -1.04
C VAL A 62 -5.12 -1.36 -0.03
N PRO A 63 -6.45 -1.12 -0.05
CA PRO A 63 -7.40 -1.72 0.86
C PRO A 63 -7.33 -3.24 0.94
N PRO A 64 -7.84 -3.85 2.03
CA PRO A 64 -8.08 -5.28 2.10
C PRO A 64 -8.86 -5.78 0.88
N ARG A 65 -8.68 -7.06 0.52
CA ARG A 65 -9.44 -7.72 -0.56
C ARG A 65 -9.33 -7.04 -1.94
N SER A 66 -8.24 -6.34 -2.21
CA SER A 66 -7.92 -5.72 -3.51
C SER A 66 -7.11 -6.62 -4.47
N LEU A 67 -6.96 -7.92 -4.17
CA LEU A 67 -6.08 -8.86 -4.88
C LEU A 67 -4.58 -8.51 -4.86
N LYS A 68 -4.15 -7.57 -4.00
CA LYS A 68 -2.76 -7.13 -3.86
C LYS A 68 -1.76 -8.29 -3.68
N SER A 69 -2.07 -9.24 -2.79
CA SER A 69 -1.20 -10.39 -2.50
C SER A 69 -1.20 -11.42 -3.63
N VAL A 70 -2.33 -11.63 -4.32
CA VAL A 70 -2.36 -12.47 -5.53
C VAL A 70 -1.48 -11.86 -6.63
N CYS A 71 -1.53 -10.53 -6.80
CA CYS A 71 -0.68 -9.84 -7.76
C CYS A 71 0.80 -9.93 -7.37
N ALA A 72 1.17 -9.48 -6.16
CA ALA A 72 2.56 -9.26 -5.76
C ALA A 72 3.27 -10.50 -5.21
N SER A 73 2.57 -11.42 -4.52
CA SER A 73 3.19 -12.54 -3.79
C SER A 73 2.96 -13.92 -4.43
N VAL A 74 1.99 -14.01 -5.34
CA VAL A 74 1.62 -15.26 -6.04
C VAL A 74 1.99 -15.19 -7.52
N ALA A 75 1.33 -14.30 -8.27
CA ALA A 75 1.47 -14.22 -9.72
C ALA A 75 2.81 -13.59 -10.12
N PHE A 76 3.20 -12.48 -9.49
CA PHE A 76 4.43 -11.78 -9.85
C PHE A 76 5.70 -12.63 -9.66
N PRO A 77 5.91 -13.37 -8.56
CA PRO A 77 7.07 -14.26 -8.44
C PRO A 77 7.08 -15.37 -9.49
N ALA A 78 5.92 -15.95 -9.80
CA ALA A 78 5.80 -16.95 -10.87
C ALA A 78 6.15 -16.33 -12.23
N PHE A 79 5.70 -15.10 -12.50
CA PHE A 79 6.01 -14.38 -13.73
C PHE A 79 7.51 -14.05 -13.84
N VAL A 80 8.12 -13.55 -12.76
CA VAL A 80 9.56 -13.29 -12.69
C VAL A 80 10.36 -14.56 -12.95
N LEU A 81 10.07 -15.67 -12.27
CA LEU A 81 10.73 -16.96 -12.50
C LEU A 81 10.48 -17.53 -13.89
N GLY A 82 9.34 -17.21 -14.50
CA GLY A 82 9.02 -17.59 -15.87
C GLY A 82 9.95 -16.94 -16.88
N HIS A 83 10.27 -15.66 -16.66
CA HIS A 83 11.20 -14.90 -17.49
C HIS A 83 12.67 -15.15 -17.14
N ASP A 84 12.97 -15.32 -15.87
CA ASP A 84 14.31 -15.58 -15.35
C ASP A 84 14.26 -16.73 -14.32
N PRO A 85 14.45 -17.99 -14.76
CA PRO A 85 14.49 -19.13 -13.86
C PRO A 85 15.69 -19.13 -12.92
N THR A 86 16.64 -18.19 -13.04
CA THR A 86 17.78 -18.07 -12.11
C THR A 86 17.51 -17.09 -10.96
N ALA A 87 16.40 -16.33 -11.03
CA ALA A 87 16.03 -15.36 -10.01
C ALA A 87 15.85 -16.00 -8.63
N LYS A 88 16.29 -15.28 -7.60
CA LYS A 88 16.16 -15.68 -6.19
C LYS A 88 15.17 -14.76 -5.50
N ILE A 89 14.02 -15.30 -5.11
CA ILE A 89 12.90 -14.52 -4.58
C ILE A 89 12.67 -14.89 -3.12
N ILE A 90 12.58 -13.90 -2.25
CA ILE A 90 12.19 -14.08 -0.85
C ILE A 90 10.83 -13.39 -0.67
N THR A 91 9.84 -14.11 -0.13
CA THR A 91 8.54 -13.55 0.22
C THR A 91 8.37 -13.66 1.73
N VAL A 92 7.98 -12.56 2.37
CA VAL A 92 7.80 -12.50 3.83
C VAL A 92 6.43 -11.96 4.17
N SER A 93 5.77 -12.57 5.15
CA SER A 93 4.50 -12.08 5.72
C SER A 93 4.54 -12.04 7.24
N TYR A 94 3.52 -11.47 7.91
CA TYR A 94 3.49 -11.44 9.39
C TYR A 94 3.54 -12.84 10.03
N SER A 95 3.06 -13.89 9.36
CA SER A 95 3.05 -15.28 9.86
C SER A 95 3.58 -16.27 8.83
N ASN A 96 4.06 -17.41 9.34
CA ASN A 96 4.51 -18.51 8.49
C ASN A 96 3.35 -19.13 7.70
N ASP A 97 2.16 -19.23 8.28
CA ASP A 97 0.99 -19.79 7.60
C ASP A 97 0.57 -18.95 6.39
N LEU A 98 0.57 -17.62 6.52
CA LEU A 98 0.23 -16.73 5.41
C LEU A 98 1.30 -16.80 4.31
N ALA A 99 2.58 -16.79 4.70
CA ALA A 99 3.69 -16.92 3.77
C ALA A 99 3.67 -18.27 3.02
N ALA A 100 3.37 -19.37 3.73
CA ALA A 100 3.23 -20.72 3.19
C ALA A 100 2.04 -20.82 2.23
N LYS A 101 0.89 -20.21 2.58
CA LYS A 101 -0.27 -20.13 1.67
C LYS A 101 0.09 -19.46 0.35
N HIS A 102 0.67 -18.26 0.38
CA HIS A 102 1.10 -17.59 -0.85
C HIS A 102 2.13 -18.42 -1.63
N ALA A 103 2.92 -19.24 -0.93
CA ALA A 103 3.84 -20.17 -1.55
C ALA A 103 3.19 -21.34 -2.25
N ALA A 104 2.23 -21.98 -1.61
CA ALA A 104 1.43 -23.03 -2.21
C ALA A 104 0.70 -22.51 -3.46
N ASP A 105 0.09 -21.31 -3.39
CA ASP A 105 -0.62 -20.70 -4.52
C ASP A 105 0.31 -20.41 -5.71
N CYS A 106 1.49 -19.80 -5.45
CA CYS A 106 2.49 -19.55 -6.49
C CYS A 106 2.99 -20.87 -7.11
N ARG A 107 3.22 -21.87 -6.25
CA ARG A 107 3.60 -23.22 -6.67
C ARG A 107 2.48 -23.95 -7.40
N ALA A 108 1.20 -23.64 -7.21
CA ALA A 108 0.12 -24.23 -7.99
C ALA A 108 0.11 -23.71 -9.44
N VAL A 109 0.55 -22.46 -9.64
CA VAL A 109 0.65 -21.81 -10.96
C VAL A 109 1.77 -22.42 -11.81
N MET A 110 2.98 -22.56 -11.26
CA MET A 110 4.18 -22.97 -12.03
C MET A 110 4.11 -24.35 -12.73
N PRO A 111 3.52 -25.41 -12.15
CA PRO A 111 3.37 -26.71 -12.80
C PRO A 111 2.14 -26.77 -13.71
N ALA A 112 1.28 -25.75 -13.74
CA ALA A 112 0.10 -25.74 -14.59
C ALA A 112 0.48 -25.87 -16.08
N PRO A 113 -0.29 -26.61 -16.90
CA PRO A 113 0.04 -26.81 -18.31
C PRO A 113 0.24 -25.51 -19.08
N TRP A 114 -0.62 -24.51 -18.82
CA TRP A 114 -0.52 -23.19 -19.47
C TRP A 114 0.79 -22.48 -19.09
N TYR A 115 1.20 -22.50 -17.82
CA TYR A 115 2.45 -21.88 -17.39
C TYR A 115 3.67 -22.58 -18.05
N LYS A 116 3.68 -23.92 -18.07
CA LYS A 116 4.76 -24.69 -18.71
C LYS A 116 4.88 -24.43 -20.20
N ALA A 117 3.76 -24.18 -20.88
CA ALA A 117 3.71 -23.80 -22.28
C ALA A 117 4.26 -22.37 -22.49
N LEU A 118 3.89 -21.42 -21.60
CA LEU A 118 4.41 -20.05 -21.65
C LEU A 118 5.91 -19.99 -21.38
N PHE A 119 6.41 -20.76 -20.41
CA PHE A 119 7.78 -20.71 -19.90
C PHE A 119 8.42 -22.10 -19.95
N PRO A 120 8.82 -22.59 -21.14
CA PRO A 120 9.34 -23.95 -21.29
C PRO A 120 10.66 -24.19 -20.53
N GLU A 121 11.44 -23.14 -20.29
CA GLU A 121 12.74 -23.22 -19.61
C GLU A 121 12.66 -23.17 -18.08
N THR A 122 11.50 -22.84 -17.51
CA THR A 122 11.31 -22.74 -16.06
C THR A 122 10.63 -24.00 -15.56
N ARG A 123 11.37 -24.85 -14.85
CA ARG A 123 10.87 -26.08 -14.24
C ARG A 123 11.26 -26.11 -12.77
N LEU A 124 10.35 -26.54 -11.90
CA LEU A 124 10.67 -26.80 -10.51
C LEU A 124 11.54 -28.06 -10.42
N SER A 125 12.59 -28.02 -9.60
CA SER A 125 13.42 -29.17 -9.28
C SER A 125 12.59 -30.24 -8.57
N ALA A 126 12.75 -31.51 -8.92
CA ALA A 126 12.09 -32.61 -8.20
C ALA A 126 12.66 -32.78 -6.78
N ASP A 127 13.96 -32.58 -6.62
CA ASP A 127 14.69 -32.81 -5.36
C ASP A 127 14.46 -31.70 -4.33
N LYS A 128 14.13 -30.49 -4.80
CA LYS A 128 13.99 -29.31 -3.95
C LYS A 128 12.68 -28.59 -4.24
N ASN A 129 11.61 -29.23 -3.80
CA ASN A 129 10.25 -28.76 -3.98
C ASN A 129 9.46 -28.92 -2.68
N GLN A 130 9.76 -28.09 -1.68
CA GLN A 130 8.99 -27.99 -0.43
C GLN A 130 7.96 -26.86 -0.53
N GLU A 131 6.95 -26.87 0.35
CA GLU A 131 5.84 -25.91 0.31
C GLU A 131 6.33 -24.45 0.35
N SER A 132 7.15 -24.12 1.34
CA SER A 132 7.69 -22.76 1.54
C SER A 132 9.08 -22.55 0.93
N ASN A 133 9.63 -23.54 0.22
CA ASN A 133 10.97 -23.47 -0.35
C ASN A 133 11.12 -24.37 -1.57
N TYR A 134 11.16 -23.78 -2.76
CA TYR A 134 11.33 -24.53 -4.00
C TYR A 134 12.34 -23.86 -4.93
N GLU A 135 13.14 -24.69 -5.59
CA GLU A 135 14.15 -24.27 -6.56
C GLU A 135 13.70 -24.63 -7.98
N THR A 136 14.13 -23.83 -8.95
CA THR A 136 14.04 -24.18 -10.36
C THR A 136 15.20 -25.10 -10.75
N THR A 137 15.10 -25.76 -11.90
CA THR A 137 16.20 -26.52 -12.51
C THR A 137 17.40 -25.66 -12.88
N LYS A 138 17.24 -24.33 -13.00
CA LYS A 138 18.34 -23.36 -13.21
C LYS A 138 18.83 -22.70 -11.92
N ARG A 139 18.57 -23.31 -10.74
CA ARG A 139 19.05 -22.86 -9.41
C ARG A 139 18.50 -21.51 -8.91
N GLY A 140 17.54 -20.91 -9.61
CA GLY A 140 16.70 -19.87 -9.02
C GLY A 140 15.75 -20.48 -7.99
N TYR A 141 15.14 -19.67 -7.15
CA TYR A 141 14.27 -20.19 -6.09
C TYR A 141 13.24 -19.17 -5.63
N ARG A 142 12.20 -19.69 -4.96
CA ARG A 142 11.32 -18.89 -4.11
C ARG A 142 11.34 -19.45 -2.70
N TYR A 143 11.62 -18.58 -1.72
CA TYR A 143 11.61 -18.89 -0.30
C TYR A 143 10.58 -18.04 0.42
N ALA A 144 9.72 -18.66 1.21
CA ALA A 144 8.69 -18.00 1.99
C ALA A 144 8.97 -18.15 3.49
N THR A 145 8.83 -17.06 4.24
CA THR A 145 9.03 -17.05 5.69
C THR A 145 8.20 -15.95 6.36
N SER A 146 8.22 -15.88 7.70
CA SER A 146 7.57 -14.81 8.45
C SER A 146 8.53 -13.68 8.83
N VAL A 147 7.99 -12.55 9.28
CA VAL A 147 8.75 -11.57 10.05
C VAL A 147 9.37 -12.27 11.26
N GLY A 148 10.67 -12.02 11.51
CA GLY A 148 11.45 -12.72 12.53
C GLY A 148 11.82 -14.17 12.18
N GLY A 149 11.33 -14.71 11.06
CA GLY A 149 11.67 -16.04 10.58
C GLY A 149 13.11 -16.15 10.06
N THR A 150 13.56 -17.39 9.85
CA THR A 150 14.95 -17.69 9.46
C THR A 150 15.27 -17.19 8.06
N LEU A 151 16.06 -16.11 7.96
CA LEU A 151 16.63 -15.60 6.71
C LEU A 151 18.12 -15.90 6.53
N THR A 152 18.77 -16.49 7.55
CA THR A 152 20.22 -16.70 7.58
C THR A 152 20.68 -17.60 6.43
N GLY A 153 21.73 -17.18 5.72
CA GLY A 153 22.32 -17.92 4.60
C GLY A 153 21.52 -17.88 3.30
N ARG A 154 20.40 -17.15 3.24
CA ARG A 154 19.56 -16.99 2.06
C ARG A 154 19.55 -15.54 1.61
N GLY A 155 19.86 -15.31 0.34
CA GLY A 155 19.89 -13.98 -0.26
C GLY A 155 19.08 -13.92 -1.56
N GLY A 156 18.31 -12.85 -1.72
CA GLY A 156 17.35 -12.67 -2.81
C GLY A 156 17.73 -11.51 -3.72
N ASN A 157 17.39 -11.65 -5.01
CA ASN A 157 17.38 -10.55 -5.98
C ASN A 157 16.09 -9.72 -5.93
N LEU A 158 15.04 -10.34 -5.41
CA LEU A 158 13.74 -9.73 -5.20
C LEU A 158 13.22 -10.15 -3.83
N ILE A 159 12.92 -9.17 -2.98
CA ILE A 159 12.28 -9.40 -1.69
C ILE A 159 10.88 -8.79 -1.73
N ILE A 160 9.86 -9.58 -1.39
CA ILE A 160 8.48 -9.13 -1.29
C ILE A 160 8.06 -9.25 0.17
N ILE A 161 7.62 -8.15 0.75
CA ILE A 161 7.09 -8.07 2.10
C ILE A 161 5.59 -7.83 1.97
N ASP A 162 4.77 -8.80 2.36
CA ASP A 162 3.32 -8.81 2.18
C ASP A 162 2.60 -8.89 3.52
N ASP A 163 1.98 -7.78 3.90
CA ASP A 163 1.33 -7.56 5.20
C ASP A 163 2.27 -8.00 6.36
N PRO A 164 3.34 -7.24 6.66
CA PRO A 164 4.36 -7.60 7.67
C PRO A 164 3.87 -7.54 9.12
N LEU A 165 2.74 -6.88 9.37
CA LEU A 165 2.17 -6.70 10.70
C LEU A 165 0.70 -7.12 10.67
N LYS A 166 0.26 -7.82 11.72
CA LYS A 166 -1.16 -8.15 11.91
C LYS A 166 -1.95 -6.91 12.32
N PRO A 167 -3.19 -6.72 11.83
CA PRO A 167 -4.04 -5.59 12.23
C PRO A 167 -4.21 -5.46 13.75
N GLU A 168 -4.36 -6.57 14.47
CA GLU A 168 -4.54 -6.59 15.93
C GLU A 168 -3.28 -6.11 16.68
N ASP A 169 -2.12 -6.26 16.04
CA ASP A 169 -0.83 -5.90 16.59
C ASP A 169 -0.45 -4.44 16.28
N ALA A 170 -1.24 -3.77 15.43
CA ALA A 170 -1.00 -2.41 14.97
C ALA A 170 -0.95 -1.38 16.10
N MET A 171 -1.67 -1.60 17.20
CA MET A 171 -1.67 -0.67 18.35
C MET A 171 -0.51 -0.91 19.33
N SER A 172 0.19 -2.06 19.23
CA SER A 172 1.34 -2.35 20.07
C SER A 172 2.61 -1.72 19.49
N GLN A 173 3.09 -0.65 20.14
CA GLN A 173 4.34 0.01 19.77
C GLN A 173 5.51 -0.98 19.71
N THR A 174 5.66 -1.84 20.72
CA THR A 174 6.71 -2.86 20.77
C THR A 174 6.68 -3.79 19.56
N LYS A 175 5.50 -4.21 19.11
CA LYS A 175 5.38 -5.08 17.92
C LYS A 175 5.72 -4.32 16.63
N ARG A 176 5.25 -3.07 16.48
CA ARG A 176 5.62 -2.20 15.35
C ARG A 176 7.14 -2.02 15.27
N GLU A 177 7.76 -1.63 16.38
CA GLU A 177 9.21 -1.44 16.49
C GLU A 177 9.99 -2.72 16.20
N ALA A 178 9.48 -3.89 16.62
CA ALA A 178 10.11 -5.17 16.32
C ALA A 178 10.12 -5.46 14.80
N VAL A 179 9.01 -5.20 14.09
CA VAL A 179 8.94 -5.33 12.62
C VAL A 179 9.91 -4.36 11.95
N ASN A 180 9.91 -3.10 12.36
CA ASN A 180 10.77 -2.04 11.81
C ASN A 180 12.26 -2.33 12.04
N ALA A 181 12.61 -2.81 13.23
CA ALA A 181 13.96 -3.22 13.58
C ALA A 181 14.38 -4.47 12.80
N TRP A 182 13.49 -5.45 12.63
CA TRP A 182 13.76 -6.64 11.80
C TRP A 182 14.04 -6.26 10.34
N TYR A 183 13.26 -5.34 9.76
CA TYR A 183 13.50 -4.85 8.41
C TYR A 183 14.91 -4.25 8.29
N SER A 184 15.21 -3.32 9.19
CA SER A 184 16.43 -2.51 9.14
C SER A 184 17.70 -3.34 9.43
N ARG A 185 17.62 -4.26 10.40
CA ARG A 185 18.79 -5.03 10.89
C ARG A 185 18.99 -6.35 10.16
N THR A 186 17.91 -6.96 9.69
CA THR A 186 17.96 -8.32 9.13
C THR A 186 17.68 -8.30 7.63
N LEU A 187 16.53 -7.79 7.19
CA LEU A 187 16.07 -7.94 5.81
C LEU A 187 16.95 -7.19 4.81
N LEU A 188 17.33 -5.94 5.09
CA LEU A 188 18.17 -5.15 4.17
C LEU A 188 19.51 -5.81 3.83
N SER A 189 20.06 -6.60 4.74
CA SER A 189 21.30 -7.35 4.51
C SER A 189 21.16 -8.52 3.55
N ARG A 190 19.92 -8.94 3.23
CA ARG A 190 19.60 -10.15 2.42
C ARG A 190 19.51 -9.90 0.93
N LEU A 191 19.57 -8.66 0.48
CA LEU A 191 19.76 -8.38 -0.94
C LEU A 191 21.14 -8.89 -1.39
N ASN A 192 21.19 -9.66 -2.47
CA ASN A 192 22.44 -10.17 -3.02
C ASN A 192 23.32 -9.02 -3.55
N ASN A 193 22.70 -8.08 -4.25
CA ASN A 193 23.27 -6.84 -4.75
C ASN A 193 22.42 -5.66 -4.30
N LYS A 194 22.87 -4.97 -3.25
CA LYS A 194 22.14 -3.84 -2.64
C LYS A 194 21.85 -2.68 -3.61
N ALA A 195 22.65 -2.54 -4.67
CA ALA A 195 22.47 -1.47 -5.65
C ALA A 195 21.40 -1.78 -6.71
N ASN A 196 21.21 -3.06 -7.06
CA ASN A 196 20.39 -3.47 -8.21
C ASN A 196 19.16 -4.30 -7.83
N ASP A 197 19.17 -4.96 -6.68
CA ASP A 197 18.07 -5.81 -6.25
C ASP A 197 16.90 -4.99 -5.68
N ALA A 198 15.71 -5.55 -5.80
CA ALA A 198 14.48 -4.84 -5.48
C ALA A 198 13.80 -5.35 -4.20
N ILE A 199 13.14 -4.42 -3.50
CA ILE A 199 12.22 -4.71 -2.39
C ILE A 199 10.85 -4.16 -2.76
N ILE A 200 9.83 -4.99 -2.59
CA ILE A 200 8.42 -4.61 -2.71
C ILE A 200 7.80 -4.75 -1.32
N LEU A 201 7.14 -3.70 -0.85
CA LEU A 201 6.30 -3.71 0.33
C LEU A 201 4.86 -3.59 -0.14
N VAL A 202 4.04 -4.60 0.10
CA VAL A 202 2.61 -4.58 -0.20
C VAL A 202 1.85 -4.76 1.11
N GLN A 203 1.00 -3.79 1.44
CA GLN A 203 0.14 -3.89 2.61
C GLN A 203 -1.08 -2.98 2.50
N GLN A 204 -2.00 -3.13 3.45
CA GLN A 204 -2.88 -2.02 3.82
C GLN A 204 -2.24 -1.27 4.99
N ARG A 205 -2.43 0.06 5.08
CA ARG A 205 -1.90 0.81 6.22
C ARG A 205 -2.64 0.44 7.50
N LEU A 206 -1.88 0.30 8.59
CA LEU A 206 -2.38 -0.08 9.91
C LEU A 206 -2.11 0.99 10.95
N HIS A 207 -0.97 1.68 10.85
CA HIS A 207 -0.55 2.71 11.78
C HIS A 207 0.41 3.67 11.08
N MET A 208 0.60 4.89 11.60
CA MET A 208 1.60 5.81 11.03
C MET A 208 3.00 5.19 11.08
N ASP A 209 3.39 4.66 12.23
CA ASP A 209 4.66 3.96 12.45
C ASP A 209 4.67 2.47 12.04
N ASP A 210 3.73 2.03 11.19
CA ASP A 210 3.87 0.70 10.58
C ASP A 210 5.07 0.68 9.60
N LEU A 211 5.37 -0.49 9.03
CA LEU A 211 6.57 -0.63 8.20
C LEU A 211 6.58 0.35 7.00
N ALA A 212 5.41 0.70 6.45
CA ALA A 212 5.34 1.65 5.35
C ALA A 212 5.79 3.04 5.78
N GLY A 213 5.30 3.54 6.92
CA GLY A 213 5.75 4.84 7.43
C GLY A 213 7.21 4.81 7.87
N HIS A 214 7.68 3.68 8.40
CA HIS A 214 9.09 3.53 8.78
C HIS A 214 10.04 3.61 7.58
N VAL A 215 9.71 2.95 6.45
CA VAL A 215 10.61 2.94 5.28
C VAL A 215 10.63 4.26 4.51
N ASP A 216 9.59 5.08 4.61
CA ASP A 216 9.55 6.42 4.01
C ASP A 216 10.67 7.34 4.57
N ALA A 217 11.13 7.09 5.80
CA ALA A 217 12.23 7.82 6.40
C ALA A 217 13.63 7.28 6.04
N LEU A 218 13.73 6.13 5.37
CA LEU A 218 15.00 5.41 5.19
C LEU A 218 15.54 5.41 3.75
N ASP A 219 14.66 5.39 2.76
CA ASP A 219 15.02 5.25 1.35
C ASP A 219 13.95 5.93 0.48
N ASP A 220 14.26 6.19 -0.78
CA ASP A 220 13.29 6.77 -1.71
C ASP A 220 12.39 5.67 -2.30
N TRP A 221 11.23 5.48 -1.69
CA TRP A 221 10.24 4.48 -2.11
C TRP A 221 9.23 5.09 -3.08
N VAL A 222 9.13 4.48 -4.27
CA VAL A 222 7.99 4.74 -5.15
C VAL A 222 6.74 4.19 -4.47
N THR A 223 5.77 5.07 -4.19
CA THR A 223 4.54 4.71 -3.49
C THR A 223 3.34 4.70 -4.42
N LEU A 224 2.71 3.54 -4.56
CA LEU A 224 1.39 3.38 -5.13
C LEU A 224 0.36 3.31 -3.99
N ARG A 225 -0.25 4.44 -3.66
CA ARG A 225 -1.31 4.56 -2.64
C ARG A 225 -2.66 4.70 -3.33
N LEU A 226 -3.56 3.71 -3.15
CA LEU A 226 -4.91 3.76 -3.73
C LEU A 226 -5.96 3.64 -2.61
N PRO A 227 -6.55 4.75 -2.12
CA PRO A 227 -7.62 4.69 -1.12
C PRO A 227 -8.88 4.04 -1.68
N ALA A 228 -9.74 3.50 -0.81
CA ALA A 228 -11.03 2.92 -1.20
C ALA A 228 -11.97 3.97 -1.82
N ILE A 229 -11.93 5.21 -1.33
CA ILE A 229 -12.67 6.36 -1.86
C ILE A 229 -11.64 7.45 -2.17
N ALA A 230 -11.62 7.97 -3.39
CA ALA A 230 -10.71 9.06 -3.75
C ALA A 230 -11.04 10.33 -2.96
N GLU A 231 -10.01 10.94 -2.37
CA GLU A 231 -10.14 12.19 -1.60
C GLU A 231 -9.97 13.42 -2.50
N GLU A 232 -9.22 13.25 -3.59
CA GLU A 232 -8.89 14.30 -4.56
C GLU A 232 -8.80 13.72 -5.98
N ASP A 233 -8.81 14.61 -6.97
CA ASP A 233 -8.56 14.27 -8.36
C ASP A 233 -7.10 13.84 -8.54
N THR A 234 -6.88 12.64 -9.07
CA THR A 234 -5.54 12.07 -9.28
C THR A 234 -5.43 11.35 -10.62
N GLN A 235 -4.24 11.39 -11.23
CA GLN A 235 -3.93 10.57 -12.40
C GLN A 235 -3.09 9.37 -11.97
N VAL A 236 -3.62 8.17 -12.15
CA VAL A 236 -2.95 6.94 -11.74
C VAL A 236 -2.35 6.23 -12.96
N PRO A 237 -1.03 5.97 -13.01
CA PRO A 237 -0.44 5.16 -14.07
C PRO A 237 -1.03 3.73 -14.08
N ILE A 238 -1.54 3.30 -15.23
CA ILE A 238 -2.10 1.95 -15.45
C ILE A 238 -1.34 1.17 -16.52
N GLY A 239 -0.33 1.80 -17.16
CA GLY A 239 0.48 1.16 -18.18
C GLY A 239 1.43 2.15 -18.86
N PRO A 240 2.28 1.69 -19.79
CA PRO A 240 3.17 2.56 -20.54
C PRO A 240 2.41 3.65 -21.29
N GLY A 241 2.60 4.91 -20.89
CA GLY A 241 1.90 6.06 -21.46
C GLY A 241 0.39 6.08 -21.22
N LYS A 242 -0.12 5.26 -20.29
CA LYS A 242 -1.54 5.18 -19.95
C LYS A 242 -1.77 5.59 -18.51
N VAL A 243 -2.72 6.49 -18.32
CA VAL A 243 -3.18 6.95 -17.02
C VAL A 243 -4.68 6.74 -16.89
N TYR A 244 -5.14 6.54 -15.67
CA TYR A 244 -6.54 6.56 -15.29
C TYR A 244 -6.81 7.85 -14.54
N ASP A 245 -7.74 8.66 -15.05
CA ASP A 245 -8.20 9.88 -14.38
C ASP A 245 -9.20 9.49 -13.29
N ARG A 246 -8.74 9.51 -12.04
CA ARG A 246 -9.55 9.21 -10.86
C ARG A 246 -10.05 10.52 -10.25
N LYS A 247 -11.37 10.66 -10.09
CA LYS A 247 -11.99 11.86 -9.53
C LYS A 247 -12.26 11.74 -8.05
N ALA A 248 -12.29 12.86 -7.34
CA ALA A 248 -12.71 12.89 -5.94
C ALA A 248 -14.09 12.21 -5.78
N GLY A 249 -14.22 11.32 -4.80
CA GLY A 249 -15.41 10.48 -4.60
C GLY A 249 -15.41 9.15 -5.36
N ASP A 250 -14.51 8.93 -6.32
CA ASP A 250 -14.43 7.66 -7.05
C ASP A 250 -14.07 6.50 -6.14
N ILE A 251 -14.89 5.46 -6.20
CA ILE A 251 -14.70 4.21 -5.48
C ILE A 251 -13.64 3.37 -6.20
N LEU A 252 -12.73 2.77 -5.42
CA LEU A 252 -11.64 1.96 -5.96
C LEU A 252 -12.17 0.80 -6.79
N HIS A 253 -13.11 0.01 -6.26
CA HIS A 253 -13.68 -1.16 -6.93
C HIS A 253 -15.21 -1.27 -6.71
N PRO A 254 -16.02 -0.46 -7.41
CA PRO A 254 -17.46 -0.36 -7.15
C PRO A 254 -18.23 -1.66 -7.41
N ALA A 255 -17.73 -2.52 -8.29
CA ALA A 255 -18.34 -3.83 -8.55
C ALA A 255 -18.13 -4.83 -7.40
N ARG A 256 -17.16 -4.58 -6.51
CA ARG A 256 -16.85 -5.43 -5.36
C ARG A 256 -17.35 -4.82 -4.05
N GLU A 257 -17.07 -3.54 -3.84
CA GLU A 257 -17.41 -2.79 -2.64
C GLU A 257 -18.08 -1.48 -3.07
N THR A 258 -19.41 -1.46 -3.05
CA THR A 258 -20.20 -0.26 -3.36
C THR A 258 -20.03 0.80 -2.27
N LEU A 259 -20.47 2.03 -2.54
CA LEU A 259 -20.41 3.11 -1.54
C LEU A 259 -21.12 2.71 -0.24
N ALA A 260 -22.33 2.14 -0.34
CA ALA A 260 -23.10 1.69 0.81
C ALA A 260 -22.36 0.63 1.64
N ILE A 261 -21.62 -0.27 0.99
CA ILE A 261 -20.78 -1.26 1.68
C ILE A 261 -19.64 -0.55 2.42
N LEU A 262 -18.95 0.38 1.77
CA LEU A 262 -17.85 1.14 2.38
C LEU A 262 -18.31 1.99 3.55
N GLU A 263 -19.48 2.63 3.46
CA GLU A 263 -20.10 3.38 4.56
C GLU A 263 -20.46 2.45 5.73
N GLY A 264 -21.02 1.27 5.45
CA GLY A 264 -21.28 0.25 6.46
C GLY A 264 -20.00 -0.23 7.15
N LEU A 265 -18.92 -0.46 6.39
CA LEU A 265 -17.61 -0.82 6.93
C LEU A 265 -17.01 0.29 7.79
N LYS A 266 -17.16 1.56 7.38
CA LYS A 266 -16.71 2.71 8.16
C LYS A 266 -17.41 2.78 9.52
N LEU A 267 -18.71 2.53 9.55
CA LEU A 267 -19.48 2.47 10.81
C LEU A 267 -19.06 1.30 11.70
N ALA A 268 -18.82 0.12 11.12
CA ALA A 268 -18.48 -1.09 11.87
C ALA A 268 -17.04 -1.06 12.43
N LEU A 269 -16.08 -0.55 11.65
CA LEU A 269 -14.66 -0.51 12.03
C LEU A 269 -14.29 0.73 12.84
N GLY A 270 -15.08 1.80 12.73
CA GLY A 270 -14.76 3.12 13.24
C GLY A 270 -13.83 3.92 12.31
N SER A 271 -13.89 5.25 12.42
CA SER A 271 -13.19 6.18 11.53
C SER A 271 -11.68 5.95 11.48
N THR A 272 -11.03 5.70 12.61
CA THR A 272 -9.57 5.52 12.69
C THR A 272 -9.10 4.29 11.90
N ILE A 273 -9.74 3.14 12.10
CA ILE A 273 -9.39 1.89 11.41
C ILE A 273 -9.73 2.00 9.93
N PHE A 274 -10.87 2.59 9.58
CA PHE A 274 -11.24 2.82 8.19
C PHE A 274 -10.26 3.75 7.47
N SER A 275 -9.87 4.86 8.12
CA SER A 275 -8.88 5.80 7.59
C SER A 275 -7.55 5.11 7.31
N ALA A 276 -7.06 4.30 8.25
CA ALA A 276 -5.84 3.53 8.05
C ALA A 276 -6.01 2.48 6.94
N GLN A 277 -6.93 1.52 7.10
CA GLN A 277 -6.96 0.32 6.27
C GLN A 277 -7.61 0.51 4.91
N TYR A 278 -8.57 1.43 4.77
CA TYR A 278 -9.30 1.66 3.52
C TYR A 278 -8.82 2.94 2.83
N GLN A 279 -8.64 4.04 3.56
CA GLN A 279 -8.13 5.29 2.95
C GLN A 279 -6.59 5.33 2.86
N GLN A 280 -5.88 4.32 3.38
CA GLN A 280 -4.40 4.29 3.41
C GLN A 280 -3.82 5.53 4.11
N CYS A 281 -4.56 6.11 5.06
CA CYS A 281 -4.21 7.33 5.76
C CYS A 281 -4.37 7.10 7.27
N PRO A 282 -3.43 6.39 7.91
CA PRO A 282 -3.50 6.20 9.35
C PRO A 282 -3.38 7.56 10.04
N VAL A 283 -4.29 7.85 10.97
CA VAL A 283 -4.28 9.08 11.76
C VAL A 283 -3.72 8.79 13.16
N PRO A 284 -3.02 9.75 13.80
CA PRO A 284 -2.59 9.58 15.18
C PRO A 284 -3.79 9.33 16.09
N PRO A 285 -3.66 8.48 17.13
CA PRO A 285 -4.70 8.33 18.15
C PRO A 285 -5.14 9.67 18.76
N ASP A 286 -4.20 10.61 18.85
CA ASP A 286 -4.41 11.96 19.40
C ASP A 286 -4.89 12.99 18.36
N GLY A 287 -4.89 12.64 17.07
CA GLY A 287 -5.17 13.55 15.95
C GLY A 287 -6.66 13.85 15.70
N GLU A 288 -7.57 13.15 16.37
CA GLU A 288 -9.02 13.33 16.26
C GLU A 288 -9.71 13.64 17.59
N VAL A 289 -9.12 14.47 18.44
CA VAL A 289 -9.90 15.00 19.56
C VAL A 289 -9.79 16.50 19.63
N VAL A 290 -10.30 17.20 18.61
CA VAL A 290 -10.99 18.46 18.84
C VAL A 290 -12.46 18.10 18.93
N LYS A 291 -12.95 17.74 20.13
CA LYS A 291 -14.38 17.47 20.31
C LYS A 291 -15.12 18.80 20.26
N TRP A 292 -16.07 18.94 19.34
CA TRP A 292 -16.95 20.12 19.30
C TRP A 292 -17.63 20.42 20.64
N ALA A 293 -17.91 19.38 21.45
CA ALA A 293 -18.44 19.52 22.80
C ALA A 293 -17.51 20.25 23.79
N TRP A 294 -16.21 20.36 23.50
CA TRP A 294 -15.27 21.16 24.30
C TRP A 294 -15.40 22.66 24.05
N PHE A 295 -15.99 23.05 22.92
CA PHE A 295 -16.20 24.46 22.57
C PHE A 295 -17.58 24.91 23.04
N LYS A 296 -17.59 25.75 24.07
CA LYS A 296 -18.79 26.48 24.47
C LYS A 296 -19.00 27.64 23.50
N ARG A 297 -20.21 27.75 22.94
CA ARG A 297 -20.61 28.92 22.14
C ARG A 297 -21.15 30.00 23.09
N TYR A 298 -20.67 31.22 22.93
CA TYR A 298 -21.11 32.38 23.71
C TYR A 298 -21.80 33.38 22.77
N ALA A 299 -22.96 33.91 23.17
CA ALA A 299 -23.67 34.93 22.39
C ALA A 299 -23.05 36.33 22.52
N ALA A 300 -22.32 36.58 23.61
CA ALA A 300 -21.56 37.80 23.85
C ALA A 300 -20.20 37.43 24.48
N ALA A 301 -19.15 38.20 24.16
CA ALA A 301 -17.83 37.99 24.74
C ALA A 301 -17.88 38.17 26.27
N PRO A 302 -17.26 37.29 27.07
CA PRO A 302 -17.20 37.48 28.52
C PRO A 302 -16.38 38.75 28.86
N PRO A 303 -16.64 39.38 30.02
CA PRO A 303 -16.05 40.68 30.33
C PRO A 303 -14.51 40.59 30.47
N GLN A 304 -13.81 41.49 29.78
CA GLN A 304 -12.38 41.42 29.47
C GLN A 304 -11.42 41.74 30.63
N HIS A 305 -11.93 42.13 31.81
CA HIS A 305 -11.15 42.81 32.84
C HIS A 305 -10.12 41.94 33.60
N ALA A 306 -9.95 40.66 33.22
CA ALA A 306 -8.95 39.77 33.79
C ALA A 306 -8.39 38.74 32.79
N MET A 307 -8.35 39.07 31.49
CA MET A 307 -7.88 38.16 30.44
C MET A 307 -6.53 38.56 29.87
N THR A 308 -5.64 37.58 29.71
CA THR A 308 -4.47 37.73 28.83
C THR A 308 -4.92 37.45 27.41
N ILE A 309 -4.71 38.40 26.49
CA ILE A 309 -5.05 38.23 25.08
C ILE A 309 -3.81 37.78 24.31
N CYS A 310 -3.90 36.63 23.64
CA CYS A 310 -2.90 36.14 22.69
C CYS A 310 -3.50 36.15 21.29
N GLN A 311 -2.74 36.59 20.29
CA GLN A 311 -3.16 36.56 18.90
C GLN A 311 -2.17 35.76 18.07
N SER A 312 -2.69 34.86 17.23
CA SER A 312 -1.89 34.15 16.25
C SER A 312 -2.38 34.53 14.86
N TRP A 313 -1.44 34.98 14.03
CA TRP A 313 -1.68 35.48 12.70
C TRP A 313 -1.06 34.51 11.70
N ASP A 314 -1.88 33.97 10.81
CA ASP A 314 -1.44 33.27 9.61
C ASP A 314 -1.67 34.20 8.41
N THR A 315 -0.58 34.81 7.95
CA THR A 315 -0.62 35.85 6.92
C THR A 315 -0.22 35.28 5.57
N ALA A 316 -1.12 35.34 4.60
CA ALA A 316 -0.83 35.00 3.22
C ALA A 316 0.18 36.02 2.65
N SER A 317 1.43 35.60 2.43
CA SER A 317 2.52 36.48 1.95
C SER A 317 2.83 36.25 0.47
N LYS A 318 1.84 36.43 -0.43
CA LYS A 318 2.08 36.55 -1.88
C LYS A 318 1.07 37.52 -2.53
N ALA A 319 1.59 38.37 -3.42
CA ALA A 319 0.91 39.52 -4.03
C ALA A 319 0.35 39.22 -5.44
N ASP A 320 -0.31 38.08 -5.63
CA ASP A 320 -1.05 37.78 -6.87
C ASP A 320 -2.56 37.70 -6.60
N GLU A 321 -3.36 38.12 -7.59
CA GLU A 321 -4.82 38.38 -7.52
C GLU A 321 -5.71 37.15 -7.23
N GLN A 322 -5.14 35.99 -6.88
CA GLN A 322 -5.83 34.82 -6.32
C GLN A 322 -5.47 34.67 -4.83
N HIS A 323 -5.99 35.55 -3.98
CA HIS A 323 -5.56 35.59 -2.58
C HIS A 323 -6.12 34.44 -1.71
N ASP A 324 -5.21 33.74 -1.02
CA ASP A 324 -5.48 33.00 0.22
C ASP A 324 -5.90 33.98 1.33
N PHE A 325 -6.81 33.55 2.20
CA PHE A 325 -7.27 34.38 3.31
C PHE A 325 -6.15 34.53 4.35
N SER A 326 -5.95 35.76 4.86
CA SER A 326 -5.19 35.92 6.11
C SER A 326 -6.13 35.63 7.27
N VAL A 327 -5.67 34.79 8.20
CA VAL A 327 -6.46 34.35 9.35
C VAL A 327 -5.83 34.92 10.61
N CYS A 328 -6.61 35.67 11.38
CA CYS A 328 -6.26 36.03 12.74
C CYS A 328 -7.11 35.22 13.70
N THR A 329 -6.44 34.56 14.66
CA THR A 329 -7.09 33.96 15.81
C THR A 329 -6.79 34.78 17.05
N THR A 330 -7.83 35.13 17.81
CA THR A 330 -7.70 35.85 19.08
C THR A 330 -8.11 34.93 20.21
N TRP A 331 -7.25 34.83 21.22
CA TRP A 331 -7.37 33.93 22.36
C TRP A 331 -7.37 34.74 23.66
N GLY A 332 -8.47 34.70 24.41
CA GLY A 332 -8.53 35.22 25.77
C GLY A 332 -8.26 34.10 26.78
N VAL A 333 -7.27 34.27 27.66
CA VAL A 333 -6.91 33.32 28.71
C VAL A 333 -7.24 33.91 30.08
N ALA A 334 -8.13 33.26 30.84
CA ALA A 334 -8.44 33.61 32.23
C ALA A 334 -8.68 32.34 33.06
N GLY A 335 -7.91 32.16 34.14
CA GLY A 335 -8.13 31.07 35.11
C GLY A 335 -8.16 29.65 34.52
N GLY A 336 -7.39 29.38 33.46
CA GLY A 336 -7.40 28.10 32.74
C GLY A 336 -8.52 27.93 31.71
N THR A 337 -9.36 28.96 31.50
CA THR A 337 -10.36 29.00 30.43
C THR A 337 -9.81 29.75 29.21
N PHE A 338 -9.95 29.14 28.03
CA PHE A 338 -9.59 29.73 26.74
C PHE A 338 -10.85 30.16 26.00
N ILE A 339 -10.90 31.42 25.56
CA ILE A 339 -11.95 31.96 24.70
C ILE A 339 -11.32 32.20 23.34
N PHE A 340 -11.94 31.65 22.31
CA PHE A 340 -11.43 31.72 20.95
C PHE A 340 -12.40 32.49 20.06
N SER A 341 -11.91 33.50 19.35
CA SER A 341 -12.57 34.08 18.19
C SER A 341 -11.65 34.02 16.98
N MET A 342 -12.23 33.70 15.83
CA MET A 342 -11.51 33.65 14.56
C MET A 342 -12.13 34.67 13.62
N SER A 343 -11.27 35.53 13.07
CA SER A 343 -11.62 36.51 12.05
C SER A 343 -10.73 36.27 10.83
N SER A 344 -11.35 36.04 9.67
CA SER A 344 -10.66 35.93 8.39
C SER A 344 -11.03 37.12 7.52
N GLY A 345 -10.05 37.66 6.79
CA GLY A 345 -10.24 38.82 5.92
C GLY A 345 -9.33 38.78 4.71
N ARG A 346 -9.77 39.40 3.62
CA ARG A 346 -8.93 39.68 2.46
C ARG A 346 -8.50 41.15 2.53
N GLY A 347 -7.24 41.40 2.88
CA GLY A 347 -6.60 42.70 2.66
C GLY A 347 -7.13 43.90 3.45
N GLU A 348 -7.95 43.74 4.50
CA GLU A 348 -8.34 44.85 5.38
C GLU A 348 -7.68 44.71 6.76
N ILE A 349 -7.05 45.80 7.22
CA ILE A 349 -6.54 45.93 8.57
C ILE A 349 -7.75 45.92 9.52
N PHE A 350 -7.86 44.86 10.32
CA PHE A 350 -8.87 44.77 11.37
C PHE A 350 -8.62 45.83 12.44
N HIS A 351 -9.33 46.96 12.37
CA HIS A 351 -9.42 47.89 13.48
C HIS A 351 -10.41 47.37 14.52
N ARG A 352 -10.03 47.51 15.79
CA ARG A 352 -10.77 47.03 16.98
C ARG A 352 -12.18 47.59 17.09
#